data_AF-A0A7S0RZ30-F1
#
_entry.id   AF-A0A7S0RZ30-F1
#
_cell.length_a   1.000
_cell.length_b   1.000
_cell.length_c   1.000
_cell.angle_alpha   90.00
_cell.angle_beta   90.00
_cell.angle_gamma   90.00
#
_symmetry.space_group_name_H-M   'P 1'
#
loop_
_entity.id
_entity.type
_entity.pdbx_description
1 polymer ?
#
loop_
_entity_poly.entity_id
_entity_poly.type
_entity_poly.pdbx_seq_one_letter_code
_entity_poly.pdbx_strand_id
1 'polypeptide(L)'
;GGPWTAEDIPELAKRVREARAKLQAAQKELFKASQDKPGDHPDLVPLKAEVGQLRFDLREAQDDLAAARAALPTQGQEGGGGGGGGHRDKAPGQAELEAGAKRPEARMLANPLGVEYQRCAQRAQARNLQRRDSSLQTLAMPDGRFVSFSSAARKLIPDDIIQEIRRLNSMDAALHAHASGVLEERRHQYESSGALRDLPYAAPIRLAPRQVARFKIPKPDRDEL
;
A
#
# COMPACT_ATOMS: atom_id res chain seq x y z
N GLY A 1 -36.03 -0.01 8.97
CA GLY A 1 -35.92 -0.26 7.52
C GLY A 1 -36.47 -1.62 7.24
N GLY A 2 -37.25 -1.78 6.17
CA GLY A 2 -37.61 -3.12 5.69
C GLY A 2 -36.36 -3.92 5.29
N PRO A 3 -36.48 -5.25 5.15
CA PRO A 3 -35.35 -6.06 4.68
C PRO A 3 -34.97 -5.62 3.26
N TRP A 4 -33.67 -5.43 3.03
CA TRP A 4 -33.13 -5.16 1.69
C TRP A 4 -33.44 -6.33 0.76
N THR A 5 -33.89 -6.02 -0.45
CA THR A 5 -34.18 -6.98 -1.51
C THR A 5 -33.02 -7.06 -2.51
N ALA A 6 -33.01 -8.10 -3.34
CA ALA A 6 -32.01 -8.23 -4.41
C ALA A 6 -32.10 -7.09 -5.44
N GLU A 7 -33.27 -6.48 -5.58
CA GLU A 7 -33.52 -5.35 -6.50
C GLU A 7 -32.90 -4.05 -6.00
N ASP A 8 -32.60 -3.92 -4.69
CA ASP A 8 -32.01 -2.72 -4.10
C ASP A 8 -30.49 -2.61 -4.31
N ILE A 9 -29.80 -3.74 -4.58
CA ILE A 9 -28.33 -3.77 -4.69
C ILE A 9 -27.80 -2.84 -5.81
N PRO A 10 -28.37 -2.84 -7.04
CA PRO A 10 -27.89 -1.97 -8.11
C PRO A 10 -28.06 -0.49 -7.78
N GLU A 11 -29.15 -0.13 -7.09
CA GLU A 11 -29.40 1.25 -6.64
C GLU A 11 -28.41 1.69 -5.57
N LEU A 12 -28.16 0.85 -4.56
CA LEU A 12 -27.14 1.10 -3.54
C LEU A 12 -25.74 1.22 -4.16
N ALA A 13 -25.40 0.36 -5.12
CA ALA A 13 -24.13 0.45 -5.84
C ALA A 13 -24.02 1.73 -6.70
N LYS A 14 -25.14 2.22 -7.25
CA LYS A 14 -25.21 3.52 -7.91
C LYS A 14 -24.97 4.65 -6.91
N ARG A 15 -25.61 4.64 -5.74
CA ARG A 15 -25.40 5.61 -4.65
C ARG A 15 -23.94 5.69 -4.21
N VAL A 16 -23.26 4.55 -4.04
CA VAL A 16 -21.81 4.52 -3.72
C VAL A 16 -20.96 5.19 -4.81
N ARG A 17 -21.27 4.95 -6.10
CA ARG A 17 -20.55 5.57 -7.22
C ARG A 17 -20.76 7.08 -7.26
N GLU A 18 -21.98 7.55 -7.05
CA GLU A 18 -22.32 8.97 -7.01
C GLU A 18 -21.68 9.69 -5.82
N ALA A 19 -21.75 9.11 -4.62
CA ALA A 19 -21.09 9.64 -3.42
C ALA A 19 -19.57 9.76 -3.63
N ARG A 20 -18.94 8.75 -4.25
CA ARG A 20 -17.52 8.79 -4.59
C ARG A 20 -17.19 9.88 -5.61
N ALA A 21 -18.03 10.06 -6.64
CA ALA A 21 -17.83 11.10 -7.64
C ALA A 21 -17.93 12.51 -7.02
N LYS A 22 -18.93 12.75 -6.16
CA LYS A 22 -19.08 14.01 -5.41
C LYS A 22 -17.87 14.29 -4.52
N LEU A 23 -17.43 13.30 -3.73
CA LEU A 23 -16.24 13.43 -2.89
C LEU A 23 -14.99 13.79 -3.70
N GLN A 24 -14.80 13.16 -4.86
CA GLN A 24 -13.66 13.46 -5.75
C GLN A 24 -13.74 14.88 -6.33
N ALA A 25 -14.94 15.38 -6.66
CA ALA A 25 -15.14 16.75 -7.13
C ALA A 25 -14.77 17.76 -6.04
N ALA A 26 -15.35 17.63 -4.84
CA ALA A 26 -15.07 18.52 -3.71
C ALA A 26 -13.59 18.50 -3.29
N GLN A 27 -12.92 17.34 -3.33
CA GLN A 27 -11.47 17.26 -3.07
C GLN A 27 -10.64 18.03 -4.10
N LYS A 28 -11.03 17.99 -5.39
CA LYS A 28 -10.35 18.76 -6.44
C LYS A 28 -10.55 20.26 -6.23
N GLU A 29 -11.74 20.68 -5.83
CA GLU A 29 -12.03 22.09 -5.53
C GLU A 29 -11.26 22.59 -4.31
N LEU A 30 -11.26 21.82 -3.21
CA LEU A 30 -10.45 22.12 -2.04
C LEU A 30 -8.96 22.23 -2.39
N PHE A 31 -8.45 21.31 -3.21
CA PHE A 31 -7.06 21.33 -3.65
C PHE A 31 -6.73 22.59 -4.46
N LYS A 32 -7.57 22.95 -5.43
CA LYS A 32 -7.41 24.19 -6.22
C LYS A 32 -7.43 25.42 -5.32
N ALA A 33 -8.43 25.54 -4.44
CA ALA A 33 -8.54 26.67 -3.51
C ALA A 33 -7.32 26.78 -2.57
N SER A 34 -6.75 25.65 -2.15
CA SER A 34 -5.55 25.62 -1.29
C SER A 34 -4.26 26.04 -2.01
N GLN A 35 -4.23 25.96 -3.35
CA GLN A 35 -3.10 26.47 -4.14
C GLN A 35 -3.13 28.00 -4.19
N ASP A 36 -4.32 28.59 -4.34
CA ASP A 36 -4.48 30.05 -4.39
C ASP A 36 -4.32 30.71 -3.02
N LYS A 37 -4.69 29.99 -1.95
CA LYS A 37 -4.69 30.49 -0.57
C LYS A 37 -3.98 29.49 0.35
N PRO A 38 -2.66 29.65 0.59
CA PRO A 38 -1.93 28.73 1.45
C PRO A 38 -2.37 28.86 2.93
N GLY A 39 -2.34 27.74 3.65
CA GLY A 39 -2.58 27.69 5.10
C GLY A 39 -4.04 27.51 5.50
N ASP A 40 -4.38 27.90 6.73
CA ASP A 40 -5.73 27.82 7.30
C ASP A 40 -6.55 29.07 6.98
N HIS A 41 -6.63 29.41 5.69
CA HIS A 41 -7.45 30.52 5.24
C HIS A 41 -8.93 30.26 5.59
N PRO A 42 -9.68 31.24 6.13
CA PRO A 42 -11.07 31.04 6.57
C PRO A 42 -11.99 30.50 5.45
N ASP A 43 -11.78 30.92 4.21
CA ASP A 43 -12.52 30.42 3.05
C ASP A 43 -12.36 28.91 2.77
N LEU A 44 -11.31 28.26 3.29
CA LEU A 44 -11.12 26.81 3.15
C LEU A 44 -11.93 26.01 4.18
N VAL A 45 -12.38 26.65 5.27
CA VAL A 45 -13.17 26.00 6.33
C VAL A 45 -14.46 25.35 5.79
N PRO A 46 -15.32 26.04 5.01
CA PRO A 46 -16.53 25.42 4.47
C PRO A 46 -16.22 24.26 3.51
N LEU A 47 -15.20 24.40 2.66
CA LEU A 47 -14.79 23.33 1.72
C LEU A 47 -14.26 22.10 2.47
N LYS A 48 -13.48 22.29 3.53
CA LYS A 48 -13.01 21.20 4.41
C LYS A 48 -14.20 20.50 5.09
N ALA A 49 -15.19 21.27 5.57
CA ALA A 49 -16.41 20.74 6.17
C ALA A 49 -17.23 19.92 5.17
N GLU A 50 -17.41 20.42 3.95
CA GLU A 50 -18.10 19.72 2.86
C GLU A 50 -17.41 18.40 2.50
N VAL A 51 -16.07 18.39 2.35
CA VAL A 51 -15.30 17.15 2.14
C VAL A 51 -15.47 16.18 3.31
N GLY A 52 -15.57 16.69 4.54
CA GLY A 52 -15.88 15.91 5.73
C GLY A 52 -17.25 15.22 5.64
N GLN A 53 -18.30 15.97 5.28
CA GLN A 53 -19.65 15.45 5.12
C GLN A 53 -19.72 14.41 4.00
N LEU A 54 -19.14 14.69 2.83
CA LEU A 54 -19.14 13.75 1.70
C LEU A 54 -18.38 12.45 1.99
N ARG A 55 -17.38 12.48 2.89
CA ARG A 55 -16.72 11.26 3.38
C ARG A 55 -17.63 10.43 4.27
N PHE A 56 -18.42 11.10 5.11
CA PHE A 56 -19.43 10.44 5.94
C PHE A 56 -20.49 9.77 5.05
N ASP A 57 -21.06 10.50 4.10
CA ASP A 57 -22.09 9.99 3.17
C ASP A 57 -21.58 8.79 2.34
N LEU A 58 -20.30 8.81 1.92
CA LEU A 58 -19.70 7.68 1.21
C LEU A 58 -19.59 6.44 2.08
N ARG A 59 -19.21 6.58 3.36
CA ARG A 59 -19.13 5.45 4.30
C ARG A 59 -20.52 4.88 4.56
N GLU A 60 -21.50 5.73 4.83
CA GLU A 60 -22.88 5.31 5.03
C GLU A 60 -23.40 4.52 3.82
N ALA A 61 -23.20 5.02 2.60
CA ALA A 61 -23.60 4.30 1.39
C ALA A 61 -22.88 2.95 1.21
N GLN A 62 -21.62 2.84 1.64
CA GLN A 62 -20.85 1.59 1.61
C GLN A 62 -21.36 0.59 2.65
N ASP A 63 -21.69 1.06 3.84
CA ASP A 63 -22.25 0.26 4.93
C ASP A 63 -23.64 -0.26 4.56
N ASP A 64 -24.49 0.58 3.96
CA ASP A 64 -25.80 0.18 3.41
C ASP A 64 -25.65 -0.94 2.36
N LEU A 65 -24.73 -0.77 1.41
CA LEU A 65 -24.47 -1.79 0.38
C LEU A 65 -23.94 -3.10 0.98
N ALA A 66 -23.08 -3.01 2.00
CA ALA A 66 -22.55 -4.18 2.70
C ALA A 66 -23.65 -4.91 3.48
N ALA A 67 -24.51 -4.17 4.19
CA ALA A 67 -25.65 -4.70 4.93
C ALA A 67 -26.66 -5.37 3.99
N ALA A 68 -26.97 -4.75 2.85
CA ALA A 68 -27.85 -5.33 1.84
C ALA A 68 -27.30 -6.65 1.29
N ARG A 69 -25.99 -6.71 1.00
CA ARG A 69 -25.33 -7.95 0.54
C ARG A 69 -25.36 -9.07 1.59
N ALA A 70 -25.19 -8.72 2.87
CA ALA A 70 -25.22 -9.68 3.96
C ALA A 70 -26.64 -10.21 4.24
N ALA A 71 -27.68 -9.42 3.95
CA ALA A 71 -29.08 -9.81 4.14
C ALA A 71 -29.61 -10.76 3.06
N LEU A 72 -28.94 -10.84 1.89
CA LEU A 72 -29.36 -11.75 0.85
C LEU A 72 -29.12 -13.19 1.26
N PRO A 73 -30.10 -14.09 1.09
CA PRO A 73 -29.86 -15.50 1.27
C PRO A 73 -28.73 -15.91 0.32
N THR A 74 -27.64 -16.46 0.86
CA THR A 74 -26.64 -17.18 0.07
C THR A 74 -27.34 -18.36 -0.58
N GLN A 75 -27.94 -18.12 -1.75
CA GLN A 75 -28.64 -19.15 -2.52
C GLN A 75 -27.64 -20.26 -2.84
N GLY A 76 -27.72 -21.36 -2.11
CA GLY A 76 -27.24 -22.67 -2.52
C GLY A 76 -25.73 -22.93 -2.47
N GLN A 77 -25.01 -22.46 -1.45
CA GLN A 77 -23.70 -23.08 -1.10
C GLN A 77 -23.83 -24.05 0.09
N GLU A 78 -24.95 -24.77 0.16
CA GLU A 78 -25.07 -26.00 0.94
C GLU A 78 -24.71 -27.18 0.03
N GLY A 79 -23.42 -27.52 -0.04
CA GLY A 79 -22.98 -28.74 -0.71
C GLY A 79 -21.60 -28.63 -1.32
N GLY A 80 -20.60 -29.10 -0.59
CA GLY A 80 -19.34 -29.55 -1.19
C GLY A 80 -18.10 -28.85 -0.68
N GLY A 81 -17.56 -29.36 0.43
CA GLY A 81 -16.12 -29.36 0.61
C GLY A 81 -15.47 -30.23 -0.49
N GLY A 82 -14.33 -29.75 -1.00
CA GLY A 82 -13.53 -30.40 -2.05
C GLY A 82 -12.95 -29.31 -2.95
N GLY A 83 -11.65 -29.02 -2.98
CA GLY A 83 -10.57 -29.98 -3.14
C GLY A 83 -10.47 -30.35 -4.63
N GLY A 84 -9.41 -29.88 -5.30
CA GLY A 84 -9.09 -30.20 -6.71
C GLY A 84 -9.53 -29.09 -7.67
N GLY A 85 -8.71 -28.56 -8.58
CA GLY A 85 -7.63 -29.22 -9.30
C GLY A 85 -8.20 -29.89 -10.56
N GLY A 86 -7.93 -29.31 -11.73
CA GLY A 86 -7.97 -30.05 -13.00
C GLY A 86 -9.14 -29.80 -13.94
N HIS A 87 -8.77 -29.71 -15.21
CA HIS A 87 -9.53 -29.90 -16.45
C HIS A 87 -10.83 -29.10 -16.69
N ARG A 88 -10.70 -28.09 -17.56
CA ARG A 88 -11.77 -27.71 -18.48
C ARG A 88 -11.60 -28.49 -19.79
N ASP A 89 -12.28 -29.61 -19.90
CA ASP A 89 -12.72 -30.10 -21.20
C ASP A 89 -14.05 -29.42 -21.54
N LYS A 90 -14.02 -28.48 -22.48
CA LYS A 90 -15.23 -28.08 -23.22
C LYS A 90 -14.94 -28.15 -24.71
N ALA A 91 -15.58 -29.15 -25.31
CA ALA A 91 -15.79 -29.33 -26.73
C ALA A 91 -16.59 -28.16 -27.34
N PRO A 92 -16.56 -28.01 -28.68
CA PRO A 92 -16.69 -26.73 -29.36
C PRO A 92 -18.15 -26.39 -29.68
N GLY A 93 -18.56 -25.19 -29.30
CA GLY A 93 -19.76 -24.53 -29.78
C GLY A 93 -19.33 -23.15 -30.30
N GLN A 94 -19.35 -23.02 -31.61
CA GLN A 94 -18.92 -21.87 -32.39
C GLN A 94 -19.61 -20.59 -31.92
N ALA A 95 -18.83 -19.65 -31.40
CA ALA A 95 -19.15 -18.23 -31.43
C ALA A 95 -17.83 -17.51 -31.72
N GLU A 96 -17.61 -17.27 -33.01
CA GLU A 96 -16.60 -16.35 -33.51
C GLU A 96 -16.82 -14.99 -32.84
N LEU A 97 -16.00 -14.69 -31.85
CA LEU A 97 -15.71 -13.33 -31.42
C LEU A 97 -14.20 -13.15 -31.52
N GLU A 98 -13.80 -12.80 -32.75
CA GLU A 98 -12.58 -12.07 -33.01
C GLU A 98 -12.63 -10.73 -32.26
N ALA A 99 -12.19 -10.74 -31.01
CA ALA A 99 -11.78 -9.54 -30.30
C ALA A 99 -10.60 -9.93 -29.42
N GLY A 100 -9.42 -9.89 -30.04
CA GLY A 100 -8.12 -10.19 -29.45
C GLY A 100 -7.74 -9.22 -28.31
N ALA A 101 -8.42 -9.32 -27.17
CA ALA A 101 -7.90 -8.86 -25.91
C ALA A 101 -6.96 -9.94 -25.39
N LYS A 102 -5.66 -9.75 -25.65
CA LYS A 102 -4.54 -10.48 -25.04
C LYS A 102 -4.76 -10.58 -23.53
N ARG A 103 -5.40 -11.67 -23.08
CA ARG A 103 -5.64 -11.91 -21.65
C ARG A 103 -4.27 -12.00 -20.97
N PRO A 104 -3.97 -11.16 -19.98
CA PRO A 104 -2.68 -11.17 -19.28
C PRO A 104 -2.44 -12.46 -18.51
N GLU A 105 -3.47 -13.28 -18.30
CA GLU A 105 -3.41 -14.53 -17.53
C GLU A 105 -2.50 -15.59 -18.18
N ALA A 106 -2.47 -15.67 -19.51
CA ALA A 106 -1.58 -16.62 -20.21
C ALA A 106 -0.09 -16.25 -20.06
N ARG A 107 0.22 -14.98 -19.73
CA ARG A 107 1.61 -14.52 -19.54
C ARG A 107 2.14 -14.79 -18.13
N MET A 108 1.26 -15.05 -17.15
CA MET A 108 1.67 -15.34 -15.78
C MET A 108 2.26 -16.75 -15.60
N LEU A 109 1.88 -17.70 -16.44
CA LEU A 109 2.34 -19.09 -16.32
C LEU A 109 3.68 -19.35 -17.04
N ALA A 110 4.16 -18.41 -17.87
CA ALA A 110 5.41 -18.57 -18.61
C ALA A 110 6.66 -18.19 -17.81
N ASN A 111 6.51 -17.42 -16.72
CA ASN A 111 7.63 -17.04 -15.87
C ASN A 111 7.72 -18.02 -14.69
N PRO A 112 8.94 -18.52 -14.36
CA PRO A 112 9.11 -19.35 -13.18
C PRO A 112 8.65 -18.58 -11.94
N LEU A 113 7.86 -19.23 -11.08
CA LEU A 113 7.23 -18.64 -9.90
C LEU A 113 8.18 -17.78 -9.06
N GLY A 114 9.46 -18.19 -8.95
CA GLY A 114 10.49 -17.45 -8.24
C GLY A 114 10.76 -16.05 -8.81
N VAL A 115 10.73 -15.87 -10.13
CA VAL A 115 10.96 -14.56 -10.78
C VAL A 115 9.78 -13.62 -10.55
N GLU A 116 8.54 -14.13 -10.62
CA GLU A 116 7.35 -13.32 -10.32
C GLU A 116 7.27 -12.96 -8.83
N TYR A 117 7.64 -13.88 -7.94
CA TYR A 117 7.76 -13.61 -6.51
C TYR A 117 8.79 -12.50 -6.25
N GLN A 118 9.99 -12.60 -6.82
CA GLN A 118 11.03 -11.57 -6.68
C GLN A 118 10.55 -10.20 -7.20
N ARG A 119 9.89 -10.16 -8.36
CA ARG A 119 9.30 -8.92 -8.91
C ARG A 119 8.21 -8.36 -8.02
N CYS A 120 7.37 -9.20 -7.43
CA CYS A 120 6.34 -8.78 -6.49
C CYS A 120 6.96 -8.18 -5.22
N ALA A 121 7.92 -8.89 -4.63
CA ALA A 121 8.63 -8.44 -3.43
C ALA A 121 9.36 -7.11 -3.67
N GLN A 122 10.07 -6.96 -4.79
CA GLN A 122 10.73 -5.71 -5.17
C GLN A 122 9.74 -4.56 -5.37
N ARG A 123 8.60 -4.80 -6.04
CA ARG A 123 7.55 -3.78 -6.20
C ARG A 123 6.94 -3.35 -4.86
N ALA A 124 6.69 -4.32 -3.97
CA ALA A 124 6.19 -4.03 -2.62
C ALA A 124 7.20 -3.22 -1.80
N GLN A 125 8.47 -3.61 -1.83
CA GLN A 125 9.55 -2.86 -1.19
C GLN A 125 9.69 -1.44 -1.75
N ALA A 126 9.64 -1.27 -3.07
CA ALA A 126 9.72 0.06 -3.70
C ALA A 126 8.55 0.95 -3.31
N ARG A 127 7.32 0.42 -3.28
CA ARG A 127 6.13 1.16 -2.81
C ARG A 127 6.24 1.54 -1.34
N ASN A 128 6.75 0.66 -0.49
CA ASN A 128 6.97 0.96 0.93
C ASN A 128 8.04 2.04 1.11
N LEU A 129 9.11 2.00 0.32
CA LEU A 129 10.14 3.04 0.33
C LEU A 129 9.54 4.40 -0.07
N GLN A 130 8.79 4.44 -1.18
CA GLN A 130 8.13 5.64 -1.67
C GLN A 130 7.14 6.21 -0.63
N ARG A 131 6.33 5.34 0.00
CA ARG A 131 5.38 5.76 1.04
C ARG A 131 6.12 6.34 2.24
N ARG A 132 7.19 5.69 2.69
CA ARG A 132 7.99 6.15 3.83
C ARG A 132 8.61 7.52 3.55
N ASP A 133 9.15 7.69 2.34
CA ASP A 133 9.76 8.95 1.93
C ASP A 133 8.68 10.06 1.81
N SER A 134 7.50 9.75 1.24
CA SER A 134 6.42 10.73 1.10
C SER A 134 5.71 11.09 2.41
N SER A 135 5.50 10.11 3.30
CA SER A 135 4.75 10.34 4.56
C SER A 135 5.56 11.12 5.59
N LEU A 136 6.88 11.05 5.49
CA LEU A 136 7.79 11.71 6.44
C LEU A 136 8.30 13.05 5.91
N GLN A 137 8.23 13.30 4.61
CA GLN A 137 8.53 14.62 4.03
C GLN A 137 7.61 15.73 4.54
N THR A 138 6.38 15.40 4.94
CA THR A 138 5.43 16.37 5.50
C THR A 138 5.63 16.65 6.99
N LEU A 139 6.49 15.90 7.69
CA LEU A 139 6.87 16.17 9.07
C LEU A 139 8.03 17.19 9.10
N ALA A 140 7.67 18.46 8.90
CA ALA A 140 8.56 19.58 9.19
C ALA A 140 8.62 19.81 10.70
N MET A 141 9.83 19.95 11.24
CA MET A 141 10.01 20.38 12.62
C MET A 141 9.67 21.88 12.75
N PRO A 142 9.33 22.37 13.96
CA PRO A 142 9.04 23.80 14.20
C PRO A 142 10.15 24.76 13.75
N ASP A 143 11.37 24.25 13.61
CA ASP A 143 12.56 24.96 13.13
C ASP A 143 12.73 24.93 11.60
N GLY A 144 11.77 24.36 10.86
CA GLY A 144 11.79 24.24 9.40
C GLY A 144 12.70 23.14 8.85
N ARG A 145 13.37 22.34 9.71
CA ARG A 145 14.19 21.22 9.26
C ARG A 145 13.33 19.99 8.93
N PHE A 146 13.73 19.26 7.90
CA PHE A 146 13.12 17.97 7.55
C PHE A 146 13.77 16.83 8.34
N VAL A 147 12.96 15.99 8.98
CA VAL A 147 13.48 14.81 9.67
C VAL A 147 13.79 13.71 8.66
N SER A 148 15.08 13.44 8.43
CA SER A 148 15.50 12.30 7.59
C SER A 148 15.72 11.06 8.44
N PHE A 149 15.01 9.97 8.15
CA PHE A 149 15.20 8.66 8.82
C PHE A 149 16.10 7.74 7.99
N SER A 150 17.29 8.23 7.64
CA SER A 150 18.31 7.43 6.96
C SER A 150 19.07 6.53 7.94
N SER A 151 19.70 5.46 7.46
CA SER A 151 20.61 4.66 8.29
C SER A 151 21.77 5.50 8.81
N ALA A 152 22.23 6.48 8.03
CA ALA A 152 23.23 7.46 8.45
C ALA A 152 22.71 8.33 9.61
N ALA A 153 21.48 8.85 9.52
CA ALA A 153 20.87 9.63 10.60
C ALA A 153 20.70 8.81 11.89
N ARG A 154 20.35 7.51 11.80
CA ARG A 154 20.28 6.62 12.97
C ARG A 154 21.63 6.47 13.68
N LYS A 155 22.74 6.44 12.94
CA LYS A 155 24.09 6.36 13.50
C LYS A 155 24.53 7.65 14.21
N LEU A 156 23.84 8.77 13.95
CA LEU A 156 24.10 10.05 14.61
C LEU A 156 23.32 10.22 15.92
N ILE A 157 22.39 9.31 16.24
CA ILE A 157 21.68 9.35 17.52
C ILE A 157 22.67 8.96 18.62
N PRO A 158 22.89 9.81 19.64
CA PRO A 158 23.74 9.48 20.78
C PRO A 158 23.31 8.17 21.47
N ASP A 159 24.29 7.36 21.88
CA ASP A 159 24.02 6.04 22.46
C ASP A 159 23.22 6.11 23.77
N ASP A 160 23.41 7.16 24.58
CA ASP A 160 22.66 7.41 25.81
C ASP A 160 21.16 7.59 25.54
N ILE A 161 20.78 8.32 24.49
CA ILE A 161 19.38 8.47 24.07
C ILE A 161 18.81 7.11 23.60
N ILE A 162 19.59 6.31 22.87
CA ILE A 162 19.16 4.97 22.46
C ILE A 162 18.91 4.09 23.69
N GLN A 163 19.79 4.13 24.68
CA GLN A 163 19.62 3.36 25.91
C GLN A 163 18.42 3.84 26.72
N GLU A 164 18.16 5.15 26.76
CA GLU A 164 16.98 5.69 27.44
C GLU A 164 15.67 5.25 26.75
N ILE A 165 15.62 5.28 25.41
CA ILE A 165 14.47 4.75 24.65
C ILE A 165 14.24 3.27 24.96
N ARG A 166 15.31 2.46 25.05
CA ARG A 166 15.22 1.04 25.41
C ARG A 166 14.77 0.83 26.85
N ARG A 167 15.24 1.67 27.78
CA ARG A 167 14.84 1.64 29.19
C ARG A 167 13.35 1.91 29.34
N LEU A 168 12.82 2.90 28.60
CA LEU A 168 11.40 3.24 28.58
C LEU A 168 10.55 2.14 27.91
N ASN A 169 11.07 1.47 26.88
CA ASN A 169 10.38 0.38 26.17
C ASN A 169 10.94 -1.00 26.59
N SER A 170 10.98 -1.27 27.90
CA SER A 170 11.61 -2.47 28.47
C SER A 170 11.03 -3.79 27.93
N MET A 171 9.72 -3.85 27.73
CA MET A 171 9.05 -5.02 27.16
C MET A 171 9.49 -5.30 25.71
N ASP A 172 9.53 -4.27 24.87
CA ASP A 172 9.95 -4.41 23.47
C ASP A 172 11.43 -4.79 23.37
N ALA A 173 12.26 -4.25 24.24
CA ALA A 173 13.68 -4.62 24.33
C ALA A 173 13.84 -6.11 24.71
N ALA A 174 13.06 -6.60 25.68
CA ALA A 174 13.06 -8.00 26.07
C ALA A 174 12.55 -8.93 24.96
N LEU A 175 11.46 -8.56 24.28
CA LEU A 175 10.93 -9.31 23.14
C LEU A 175 11.92 -9.37 21.99
N HIS A 176 12.56 -8.24 21.65
CA HIS A 176 13.59 -8.20 20.62
C HIS A 176 14.78 -9.10 20.97
N ALA A 177 15.27 -9.06 22.22
CA ALA A 177 16.34 -9.92 22.68
C ALA A 177 15.96 -11.41 22.59
N HIS A 178 14.76 -11.77 23.03
CA HIS A 178 14.27 -13.15 22.93
C HIS A 178 14.16 -13.61 21.48
N ALA A 179 13.52 -12.81 20.61
CA ALA A 179 13.35 -13.14 19.20
C ALA A 179 14.70 -13.32 18.48
N SER A 180 15.67 -12.44 18.79
CA SER A 180 17.04 -12.55 18.27
C SER A 180 17.71 -13.86 18.71
N GLY A 181 17.56 -14.24 19.99
CA GLY A 181 18.07 -15.51 20.50
C GLY A 181 17.48 -16.73 19.80
N VAL A 182 16.15 -16.75 19.60
CA VAL A 182 15.47 -17.85 18.88
C VAL A 182 15.93 -17.96 17.43
N LEU A 183 16.15 -16.82 16.76
CA LEU A 183 16.64 -16.80 15.39
C LEU A 183 18.07 -17.34 15.29
N GLU A 184 18.95 -16.95 16.23
CA GLU A 184 20.34 -17.43 16.26
C GLU A 184 20.41 -18.93 16.57
N GLU A 185 19.60 -19.40 17.53
CA GLU A 185 19.49 -20.82 17.85
C GLU A 185 19.03 -21.63 16.63
N ARG A 186 17.97 -21.18 15.95
CA ARG A 186 17.49 -21.84 14.73
C ARG A 186 18.51 -21.81 13.61
N ARG A 187 19.24 -20.69 13.44
CA ARG A 187 20.33 -20.59 12.48
C ARG A 187 21.38 -21.65 12.76
N HIS A 188 21.87 -21.76 14.00
CA HIS A 188 22.81 -22.81 14.39
C HIS A 188 22.28 -24.23 14.16
N GLN A 189 21.01 -24.50 14.45
CA GLN A 189 20.38 -25.79 14.14
C GLN A 189 20.39 -26.09 12.63
N TYR A 190 20.10 -25.10 11.79
CA TYR A 190 20.14 -25.28 10.34
C TYR A 190 21.57 -25.39 9.77
N GLU A 191 22.55 -24.71 10.38
CA GLU A 191 23.97 -24.84 10.02
C GLU A 191 24.49 -26.24 10.37
N SER A 192 24.24 -26.70 11.60
CA SER A 192 24.69 -28.01 12.09
C SER A 192 24.03 -29.19 11.37
N SER A 193 22.78 -29.04 10.93
CA SER A 193 22.09 -30.06 10.11
C SER A 193 22.49 -30.06 8.64
N GLY A 194 23.28 -29.08 8.18
CA GLY A 194 23.62 -28.91 6.76
C GLY A 194 22.42 -28.51 5.88
N ALA A 195 21.34 -28.02 6.50
CA ALA A 195 20.16 -27.56 5.78
C ALA A 195 20.40 -26.20 5.10
N LEU A 196 21.28 -25.38 5.66
CA LEU A 196 21.73 -24.15 5.02
C LEU A 196 22.75 -24.48 3.93
N ARG A 197 22.44 -24.08 2.70
CA ARG A 197 23.37 -24.09 1.57
C ARG A 197 23.73 -22.66 1.25
N ASP A 198 25.01 -22.42 0.98
CA ASP A 198 25.42 -21.16 0.40
C ASP A 198 24.63 -20.93 -0.89
N LEU A 199 24.07 -19.73 -1.01
CA LEU A 199 23.50 -19.31 -2.27
C LEU A 199 24.64 -19.37 -3.30
N PRO A 200 24.41 -19.96 -4.49
CA PRO A 200 25.43 -19.95 -5.53
C PRO A 200 25.87 -18.51 -5.74
N TYR A 201 27.17 -18.29 -5.87
CA TYR A 201 27.72 -16.96 -6.08
C TYR A 201 27.05 -16.32 -7.31
N ALA A 202 26.08 -15.45 -7.06
CA ALA A 202 25.49 -14.62 -8.08
C ALA A 202 26.47 -13.47 -8.25
N ALA A 203 27.14 -13.41 -9.40
CA ALA A 203 27.95 -12.25 -9.76
C ALA A 203 27.13 -10.99 -9.46
N PRO A 204 27.71 -10.00 -8.75
CA PRO A 204 26.97 -8.82 -8.35
C PRO A 204 26.29 -8.25 -9.58
N ILE A 205 24.97 -8.09 -9.52
CA ILE A 205 24.21 -7.46 -10.59
C ILE A 205 24.86 -6.09 -10.76
N ARG A 206 25.54 -5.88 -11.88
CA ARG A 206 26.03 -4.55 -12.27
C ARG A 206 24.78 -3.73 -12.53
N LEU A 207 24.24 -3.15 -11.47
CA LEU A 207 23.25 -2.10 -11.59
C LEU A 207 23.94 -1.05 -12.43
N ALA A 208 23.46 -0.85 -13.66
CA ALA A 208 23.91 0.25 -14.50
C ALA A 208 23.93 1.49 -13.61
N PRO A 209 25.01 2.29 -13.63
CA PRO A 209 25.16 3.43 -12.74
C PRO A 209 23.85 4.19 -12.77
N ARG A 210 23.13 4.14 -11.65
CA ARG A 210 21.83 4.76 -11.53
C ARG A 210 22.12 6.20 -11.88
N GLN A 211 21.57 6.70 -12.99
CA GLN A 211 21.67 8.11 -13.31
C GLN A 211 20.89 8.81 -12.20
N VAL A 212 21.57 9.06 -11.08
CA VAL A 212 21.13 9.99 -10.07
C VAL A 212 21.15 11.29 -10.82
N ALA A 213 19.98 11.72 -11.29
CA ALA A 213 19.80 13.06 -11.78
C ALA A 213 20.39 13.95 -10.69
N ARG A 214 21.55 14.55 -10.97
CA ARG A 214 22.18 15.47 -10.03
C ARG A 214 21.14 16.53 -9.78
N PHE A 215 20.61 16.57 -8.56
CA PHE A 215 19.66 17.58 -8.15
C PHE A 215 20.40 18.91 -8.32
N LYS A 216 20.08 19.64 -9.40
CA LYS A 216 20.67 20.96 -9.65
C LYS A 216 20.05 21.87 -8.61
N ILE A 217 20.81 22.20 -7.57
CA ILE A 217 20.43 23.26 -6.64
C ILE A 217 20.26 24.52 -7.50
N PRO A 218 19.06 25.14 -7.54
CA PRO A 218 18.86 26.41 -8.21
C PRO A 218 19.89 27.40 -7.68
N LYS A 219 20.66 28.03 -8.56
CA LYS A 219 21.53 29.12 -8.12
C LYS A 219 20.60 30.25 -7.64
N PRO A 220 20.86 30.85 -6.46
CA PRO A 220 20.11 32.03 -6.05
C PRO A 220 20.27 33.11 -7.12
N ASP A 221 19.18 33.79 -7.45
CA ASP A 221 19.20 34.92 -8.37
C ASP A 221 20.11 36.00 -7.79
N ARG A 222 21.03 36.50 -8.62
CA ARG A 222 22.10 37.42 -8.20
C ARG A 222 21.60 38.86 -8.03
N ASP A 223 20.32 39.12 -8.26
CA ASP A 223 19.77 40.47 -8.35
C ASP A 223 19.07 40.94 -7.06
N GLU A 224 19.15 40.18 -5.96
CA GLU A 224 18.62 40.57 -4.63
C GLU A 224 19.71 40.91 -3.59
N LEU A 225 20.86 41.44 -4.03
CA LEU A 225 21.92 41.99 -3.15
C LEU A 225 22.16 43.48 -3.41
#